data_AF-A9WD75-F1
#
_entry.id   AF-A9WD75-F1
#
_cell.length_a   1.000
_cell.length_b   1.000
_cell.length_c   1.000
_cell.angle_alpha   90.00
_cell.angle_beta   90.00
_cell.angle_gamma   90.00
#
_symmetry.space_group_name_H-M   'P 1'
#
loop_
_entity.id
_entity.type
_entity.pdbx_description
1 polymer ?
#
loop_
_entity_poly.entity_id
_entity_poly.type
_entity_poly.pdbx_seq_one_letter_code
_entity_poly.pdbx_strand_id
1 'polypeptide(L)'
;MTFGSDLDRYGITDTMTIDSLRLLTDSAASLWRRLSQFGSPDLLGRRTPFDEWLATVKPGLSSADEQAIRRDYRRLTLLLTELEILTRSREQALALILETVQQSLPAEQAGEKSATPETDVN
;
A
#
# COMPACT_ATOMS: atom_id res chain seq x y z
N MET A 1 -5.76 -44.88 -27.83
CA MET A 1 -6.64 -43.82 -27.30
C MET A 1 -5.83 -43.06 -26.26
N THR A 2 -5.27 -41.93 -26.67
CA THR A 2 -4.32 -41.14 -25.88
C THR A 2 -5.11 -40.15 -25.03
N PHE A 3 -4.94 -40.19 -23.71
CA PHE A 3 -5.49 -39.21 -22.78
C PHE A 3 -4.80 -37.87 -23.04
N GLY A 4 -5.50 -36.99 -23.76
CA GLY A 4 -5.10 -35.61 -23.94
C GLY A 4 -5.31 -34.86 -22.63
N SER A 5 -4.20 -34.36 -22.09
CA SER A 5 -4.10 -33.41 -20.99
C SER A 5 -4.98 -32.19 -21.26
N ASP A 6 -6.13 -32.10 -20.60
CA ASP A 6 -6.91 -30.86 -20.55
C ASP A 6 -6.69 -30.20 -19.17
N LEU A 7 -5.45 -29.76 -18.98
CA LEU A 7 -4.99 -29.02 -17.82
C LEU A 7 -5.10 -27.50 -18.05
N ASP A 8 -6.06 -27.06 -18.86
CA ASP A 8 -6.30 -25.63 -19.18
C ASP A 8 -7.35 -24.99 -18.25
N ARG A 9 -7.75 -25.69 -17.17
CA ARG A 9 -8.82 -25.26 -16.27
C ARG A 9 -8.36 -24.37 -15.11
N TYR A 10 -7.20 -23.72 -15.22
CA TYR A 10 -6.64 -22.85 -14.16
C TYR A 10 -6.17 -21.47 -14.64
N GLY A 11 -6.47 -21.04 -15.88
CA GLY A 11 -6.05 -19.72 -16.38
C GLY A 11 -6.98 -18.55 -16.00
N ILE A 12 -8.24 -18.82 -15.62
CA ILE A 12 -9.27 -17.79 -15.42
C ILE A 12 -9.39 -17.37 -13.94
N THR A 13 -9.03 -18.26 -13.01
CA THR A 13 -9.06 -17.93 -11.58
C THR A 13 -7.79 -17.24 -11.10
N ASP A 14 -6.63 -17.48 -11.74
CA ASP A 14 -5.33 -16.94 -11.31
C ASP A 14 -5.15 -15.46 -11.72
N THR A 15 -5.68 -15.07 -12.88
CA THR A 15 -5.66 -13.69 -13.35
C THR A 15 -6.57 -12.79 -12.52
N MET A 16 -7.81 -13.22 -12.23
CA MET A 16 -8.73 -12.43 -11.40
C MET A 16 -8.27 -12.30 -9.94
N THR A 17 -7.60 -13.30 -9.37
CA THR A 17 -7.05 -13.20 -8.01
C THR A 17 -5.85 -12.27 -7.97
N ILE A 18 -4.97 -12.28 -8.98
CA ILE A 18 -3.84 -11.35 -9.09
C ILE A 18 -4.31 -9.91 -9.32
N ASP A 19 -5.27 -9.69 -10.20
CA ASP A 19 -5.84 -8.35 -10.45
C ASP A 19 -6.59 -7.82 -9.23
N SER A 20 -7.32 -8.68 -8.51
CA SER A 20 -7.95 -8.32 -7.24
C SER A 20 -6.91 -8.00 -6.18
N LEU A 21 -5.84 -8.78 -6.06
CA LEU A 21 -4.77 -8.52 -5.11
C LEU A 21 -4.11 -7.16 -5.37
N ARG A 22 -3.77 -6.87 -6.63
CA ARG A 22 -3.21 -5.57 -7.02
C ARG A 22 -4.16 -4.43 -6.71
N LEU A 23 -5.43 -4.54 -7.10
CA LEU A 23 -6.45 -3.50 -6.85
C LEU A 23 -6.66 -3.24 -5.36
N LEU A 24 -6.69 -4.30 -4.54
CA LEU A 24 -6.81 -4.22 -3.09
C LEU A 24 -5.57 -3.56 -2.47
N THR A 25 -4.37 -3.97 -2.90
CA THR A 25 -3.10 -3.38 -2.44
C THR A 25 -2.99 -1.91 -2.83
N ASP A 26 -3.33 -1.52 -4.07
CA ASP A 26 -3.32 -0.12 -4.52
C ASP A 26 -4.32 0.73 -3.73
N SER A 27 -5.53 0.20 -3.51
CA SER A 27 -6.56 0.86 -2.71
C SER A 27 -6.10 1.05 -1.25
N ALA A 28 -5.50 0.02 -0.66
CA ALA A 28 -4.96 0.06 0.69
C ALA A 28 -3.78 1.03 0.79
N ALA A 29 -2.88 1.05 -0.18
CA ALA A 29 -1.74 1.95 -0.26
C ALA A 29 -2.17 3.43 -0.36
N SER A 30 -3.23 3.72 -1.11
CA SER A 30 -3.81 5.07 -1.19
C SER A 30 -4.36 5.53 0.16
N LEU A 31 -5.12 4.68 0.84
CA LEU A 31 -5.65 4.98 2.18
C LEU A 31 -4.54 5.11 3.22
N TRP A 32 -3.54 4.22 3.17
CA TRP A 32 -2.37 4.27 4.06
C TRP A 32 -1.63 5.59 3.93
N ARG A 33 -1.34 6.05 2.71
CA ARG A 33 -0.72 7.35 2.47
C ARG A 33 -1.55 8.48 3.05
N ARG A 34 -2.86 8.50 2.78
CA ARG A 34 -3.73 9.55 3.30
C ARG A 34 -3.73 9.59 4.82
N LEU A 35 -3.88 8.45 5.48
CA LEU A 35 -3.85 8.35 6.95
C LEU A 35 -2.49 8.74 7.53
N SER A 36 -1.39 8.38 6.86
CA SER A 36 -0.02 8.73 7.29
C SER A 36 0.28 10.23 7.29
N GLN A 37 -0.52 11.05 6.61
CA GLN A 37 -0.39 12.51 6.65
C GLN A 37 -0.89 13.11 7.98
N PHE A 38 -1.74 12.39 8.70
CA PHE A 38 -2.40 12.87 9.92
C PHE A 38 -1.71 12.36 11.19
N GLY A 39 -1.26 11.11 11.20
CA GLY A 39 -0.68 10.45 12.38
C GLY A 39 0.40 9.43 12.02
N SER A 40 0.83 8.64 13.00
CA SER A 40 1.96 7.72 12.82
C SER A 40 1.59 6.51 11.92
N PRO A 41 2.29 6.27 10.81
CA PRO A 41 2.02 5.11 9.94
C PRO A 41 2.36 3.77 10.60
N ASP A 42 3.33 3.71 11.51
CA ASP A 42 3.69 2.49 12.25
C ASP A 42 2.53 1.90 13.03
N LEU A 43 1.65 2.75 13.57
CA LEU A 43 0.48 2.32 14.32
C LEU A 43 -0.64 1.79 13.41
N LEU A 44 -0.71 2.23 12.15
CA LEU A 44 -1.65 1.68 11.15
C LEU A 44 -1.31 0.22 10.82
N GLY A 45 -0.02 -0.13 10.83
CA GLY A 45 0.46 -1.49 10.63
C GLY A 45 0.28 -2.40 11.83
N ARG A 46 0.01 -1.84 13.01
CA ARG A 46 -0.33 -2.59 14.22
C ARG A 46 -1.85 -2.71 14.29
N ARG A 47 -2.39 -3.77 14.89
CA ARG A 47 -3.86 -3.91 15.08
C ARG A 47 -4.35 -2.98 16.19
N THR A 48 -3.88 -1.74 16.15
CA THR A 48 -4.13 -0.71 17.14
C THR A 48 -5.58 -0.26 17.01
N PRO A 49 -6.29 0.01 18.12
CA PRO A 49 -7.62 0.58 18.05
C PRO A 49 -7.57 2.00 17.47
N PHE A 50 -8.65 2.41 16.80
CA PHE A 50 -8.74 3.73 16.17
C PHE A 50 -8.47 4.86 17.15
N ASP A 51 -8.99 4.79 18.38
CA ASP A 51 -8.84 5.84 19.39
C ASP A 51 -7.37 6.03 19.81
N GLU A 52 -6.60 4.94 19.90
CA GLU A 52 -5.17 4.99 20.22
C GLU A 52 -4.35 5.55 19.05
N TRP A 53 -4.71 5.21 17.80
CA TRP A 53 -4.11 5.82 16.63
C TRP A 53 -4.47 7.32 16.53
N LEU A 54 -5.73 7.68 16.77
CA LEU A 54 -6.23 9.06 16.73
C LEU A 54 -5.54 9.93 17.78
N ALA A 55 -5.18 9.38 18.95
CA ALA A 55 -4.39 10.09 19.95
C ALA A 55 -3.00 10.53 19.45
N THR A 56 -2.48 9.91 18.39
CA THR A 56 -1.21 10.30 17.74
C THR A 56 -1.38 11.27 16.58
N VAL A 57 -2.62 11.56 16.20
CA VAL A 57 -2.94 12.48 15.11
C VAL A 57 -2.75 13.92 15.57
N LYS A 58 -2.31 14.79 14.65
CA LYS A 58 -2.13 16.22 14.94
C LYS A 58 -3.42 16.83 15.53
N PRO A 59 -3.31 17.60 16.62
CA PRO A 59 -4.46 18.30 17.18
C PRO A 59 -4.98 19.36 16.19
N GLY A 60 -6.30 19.59 16.21
CA GLY A 60 -6.96 20.62 15.37
C GLY A 60 -7.64 20.12 14.10
N LEU A 61 -7.96 18.81 14.01
CA LEU A 61 -8.82 18.31 12.95
C LEU A 61 -10.23 18.89 13.06
N SER A 62 -10.87 19.15 11.92
CA SER A 62 -12.29 19.44 11.91
C SER A 62 -13.09 18.15 12.13
N SER A 63 -14.32 18.28 12.62
CA SER A 63 -15.23 17.13 12.76
C SER A 63 -15.46 16.39 11.42
N ALA A 64 -15.45 17.12 10.30
CA ALA A 64 -15.55 16.53 8.97
C ALA A 64 -14.32 15.68 8.62
N ASP A 65 -13.12 16.17 8.94
CA ASP A 65 -11.88 15.45 8.71
C ASP A 65 -11.77 14.22 9.61
N GLU A 66 -12.14 14.33 10.88
CA GLU A 66 -12.19 13.19 11.80
C GLU A 66 -13.11 12.08 11.27
N GLN A 67 -14.28 12.45 10.75
CA GLN A 67 -15.23 11.47 10.20
C GLN A 67 -14.71 10.84 8.90
N ALA A 68 -14.05 11.62 8.05
CA ALA A 68 -13.39 11.11 6.84
C ALA A 68 -12.24 10.14 7.20
N ILE A 69 -11.39 10.52 8.14
CA ILE A 69 -10.28 9.71 8.66
C ILE A 69 -10.81 8.42 9.30
N ARG A 70 -11.87 8.49 10.10
CA ARG A 70 -12.50 7.31 10.70
C ARG A 70 -13.02 6.34 9.65
N ARG A 71 -13.62 6.85 8.57
CA ARG A 71 -14.08 6.04 7.44
C ARG A 71 -12.90 5.39 6.72
N ASP A 72 -11.87 6.16 6.44
CA ASP A 72 -10.68 5.71 5.70
C ASP A 72 -9.92 4.65 6.52
N TYR A 73 -9.82 4.82 7.85
CA TYR A 73 -9.25 3.84 8.78
C TYR A 73 -10.00 2.50 8.79
N ARG A 74 -11.34 2.55 8.90
CA ARG A 74 -12.18 1.34 8.84
C ARG A 74 -12.01 0.63 7.50
N ARG A 75 -11.97 1.38 6.41
CA ARG A 75 -11.78 0.81 5.07
C ARG A 75 -10.41 0.17 4.93
N LEU A 76 -9.34 0.80 5.44
CA LEU A 76 -8.01 0.22 5.46
C LEU A 76 -7.98 -1.10 6.25
N THR A 77 -8.64 -1.14 7.41
CA THR A 77 -8.72 -2.36 8.25
C THR A 77 -9.40 -3.53 7.52
N LEU A 78 -10.47 -3.24 6.78
CA LEU A 78 -11.17 -4.24 5.95
C LEU A 78 -10.27 -4.74 4.82
N LEU A 79 -9.61 -3.84 4.08
CA LEU A 79 -8.70 -4.22 3.00
C LEU A 79 -7.51 -5.04 3.52
N LEU A 80 -6.95 -4.68 4.68
CA LEU A 80 -5.91 -5.47 5.34
C LEU A 80 -6.39 -6.88 5.69
N THR A 81 -7.64 -7.02 6.13
CA THR A 81 -8.23 -8.32 6.43
C THR A 81 -8.42 -9.15 5.17
N GLU A 82 -8.91 -8.55 4.08
CA GLU A 82 -9.04 -9.21 2.78
C GLU A 82 -7.68 -9.64 2.22
N LEU A 83 -6.67 -8.77 2.29
CA LEU A 83 -5.30 -9.09 1.90
C LEU A 83 -4.69 -10.18 2.79
N GLU A 84 -4.96 -10.19 4.09
CA GLU A 84 -4.53 -11.25 5.00
C GLU A 84 -5.17 -12.61 4.64
N ILE A 85 -6.43 -12.63 4.23
CA ILE A 85 -7.12 -13.84 3.74
C ILE A 85 -6.46 -14.36 2.46
N LEU A 86 -6.12 -13.46 1.52
CA LEU A 86 -5.50 -13.81 0.24
C LEU A 86 -4.05 -14.26 0.38
N THR A 87 -3.25 -13.55 1.17
CA THR A 87 -1.82 -13.84 1.37
C THR A 87 -1.55 -14.88 2.46
N ARG A 88 -2.55 -15.20 3.28
CA ARG A 88 -2.43 -16.06 4.47
C ARG A 88 -1.41 -15.57 5.50
N SER A 89 -0.91 -14.34 5.37
CA SER A 89 0.06 -13.75 6.29
C SER A 89 -0.11 -12.24 6.36
N ARG A 90 -0.32 -11.75 7.59
CA ARG A 90 -0.46 -10.31 7.84
C ARG A 90 0.82 -9.54 7.52
N GLU A 91 1.98 -10.11 7.80
CA GLU A 91 3.27 -9.49 7.48
C GLU A 91 3.46 -9.34 5.98
N GLN A 92 3.04 -10.34 5.18
CA GLN A 92 3.09 -10.26 3.73
C GLN A 92 2.09 -9.23 3.17
N ALA A 93 0.86 -9.19 3.69
CA ALA A 93 -0.12 -8.18 3.32
C ALA A 93 0.40 -6.75 3.60
N LEU A 94 1.03 -6.53 4.75
CA LEU A 94 1.65 -5.24 5.08
C LEU A 94 2.83 -4.92 4.17
N ALA A 95 3.70 -5.89 3.89
CA ALA A 95 4.84 -5.71 2.99
C ALA A 95 4.38 -5.26 1.60
N LEU A 96 3.34 -5.88 1.04
CA LEU A 96 2.76 -5.49 -0.25
C LEU A 96 2.27 -4.04 -0.25
N ILE A 97 1.53 -3.63 0.79
CA ILE A 97 1.03 -2.26 0.90
C ILE A 97 2.19 -1.27 0.98
N LEU A 98 3.18 -1.54 1.84
CA LEU A 98 4.33 -0.66 2.04
C LEU A 98 5.21 -0.58 0.78
N GLU A 99 5.35 -1.68 0.05
CA GLU A 99 6.05 -1.71 -1.24
C GLU A 99 5.32 -0.83 -2.27
N THR A 100 4.00 -0.99 -2.42
CA THR A 100 3.20 -0.16 -3.33
C THR A 100 3.18 1.32 -2.93
N VAL A 101 3.16 1.63 -1.64
CA VAL A 101 3.31 3.01 -1.14
C VAL A 101 4.66 3.59 -1.55
N GLN A 102 5.74 2.81 -1.47
CA GLN A 102 7.08 3.25 -1.87
C GLN A 102 7.24 3.40 -3.38
N GLN A 103 6.70 2.48 -4.17
CA GLN A 103 6.72 2.53 -5.64
C GLN A 103 5.92 3.70 -6.21
N SER A 104 4.92 4.18 -5.48
CA SER A 104 4.10 5.33 -5.87
C SER A 104 4.73 6.69 -5.55
N LEU A 105 5.87 6.72 -4.86
CA LEU A 105 6.66 7.94 -4.74
C LEU A 105 7.33 8.16 -6.10
N PRO A 106 7.18 9.35 -6.73
CA PRO A 106 7.92 9.64 -7.94
C PRO A 106 9.39 9.44 -7.63
N ALA A 107 10.07 8.62 -8.44
CA ALA A 107 11.51 8.55 -8.47
C ALA A 107 12.05 9.89 -9.02
N GLU A 108 11.93 10.95 -8.24
CA GLU A 108 12.64 12.19 -8.53
C GLU A 108 14.11 11.98 -8.15
N GLN A 109 14.88 11.69 -9.20
CA GLN A 109 16.29 12.03 -9.38
C GLN A 109 17.34 11.13 -8.70
N ALA A 110 17.45 9.89 -9.16
CA ALA A 110 18.75 9.24 -9.22
C ALA A 110 19.48 9.71 -10.51
N GLY A 111 20.29 10.77 -10.39
CA GLY A 111 21.44 10.96 -11.30
C GLY A 111 21.58 12.26 -12.09
N GLU A 112 21.29 13.43 -11.51
CA GLU A 112 21.96 14.65 -12.00
C GLU A 112 23.33 14.78 -11.33
N LYS A 113 24.36 14.14 -11.91
CA LYS A 113 25.75 14.56 -11.76
C LYS A 113 26.63 14.00 -12.87
N SER A 114 26.58 14.62 -14.05
CA SER A 114 27.78 14.77 -14.89
C SER A 114 28.22 16.22 -14.81
N ALA A 115 28.71 16.59 -13.63
CA ALA A 115 29.62 17.72 -13.49
C ALA A 115 31.03 17.16 -13.72
N THR A 116 31.52 17.23 -14.94
CA THR A 116 32.96 17.16 -15.21
C THR A 116 33.51 18.58 -15.07
N PRO A 117 34.38 18.84 -14.07
CA PRO A 117 35.23 20.01 -14.10
C PRO A 117 36.45 19.61 -14.93
N GLU A 118 36.55 20.06 -16.18
CA GLU A 118 37.86 20.09 -16.84
C GLU A 118 38.23 21.53 -17.16
N THR A 119 39.18 21.95 -16.34
CA THR A 119 39.98 23.14 -16.34
C THR A 119 40.48 23.50 -17.74
N ASP A 120 40.39 24.79 -18.05
CA ASP A 120 41.29 25.56 -18.91
C ASP A 120 42.68 24.93 -19.09
N VAL A 121 43.12 24.67 -20.34
CA VAL A 121 44.49 24.88 -20.84
C VAL A 121 44.49 24.88 -22.38
N ASN A 122 44.91 26.05 -22.91
CA ASN A 122 45.53 26.36 -24.22
C ASN A 122 44.64 26.70 -25.44
#